data_AF-C5MH45-F1
#
_entry.id   AF-C5MH45-F1
#
_cell.length_a   1.000
_cell.length_b   1.000
_cell.length_c   1.000
_cell.angle_alpha   90.00
_cell.angle_beta   90.00
_cell.angle_gamma   90.00
#
_symmetry.space_group_name_H-M   'P 1'
#
loop_
_entity.id
_entity.type
_entity.pdbx_description
1 polymer ?
#
loop_
_entity_poly.entity_id
_entity_poly.type
_entity_poly.pdbx_seq_one_letter_code
_entity_poly.pdbx_strand_id
1 'polypeptide(L)'
;MSDVLSNDARNLYAKMREFPSSKLFGQEEIETASGVNKKSVYMDLLQELIDHKFIKVSRTGDELKFQAVAEEEAKKVSSMTDDEAMIYSYIENSGREGIWTKTIKAKTNLHQHIVQKCLKSLENNRYIKSIKSVKHPTRKIYMLYNLQPSIDVTGGPWFTDSELDTEFIDTLVEVCWRFIVAKTIYIQNPESEDYDSSSNPLQTSHHNHHRGVDLDQIVDYINSSNITSVELGINDIRSLCDVLIYDDRIEEVGGNQENSGIFRATWQSIIDKGNTVFQNNYQTISEAVDKECLDYLQSNQSNFSIFQYKSTIQDLQDSEDLVYLDSWMNE
;
A
#
# COMPACT_ATOMS: atom_id res chain seq x y z
N MET A 1 18.13 -16.38 -34.32
CA MET A 1 18.60 -15.57 -35.46
C MET A 1 17.64 -15.82 -36.60
N SER A 2 16.68 -14.92 -36.84
CA SER A 2 15.73 -15.06 -37.95
C SER A 2 16.41 -14.63 -39.26
N ASP A 3 16.42 -15.55 -40.22
CA ASP A 3 17.13 -15.50 -41.50
C ASP A 3 16.45 -14.60 -42.56
N VAL A 4 15.74 -13.56 -42.11
CA VAL A 4 14.78 -12.83 -42.96
C VAL A 4 15.23 -11.40 -43.28
N LEU A 5 16.13 -10.81 -42.49
CA LEU A 5 16.58 -9.43 -42.71
C LEU A 5 17.82 -9.35 -43.58
N SER A 6 17.83 -8.38 -44.50
CA SER A 6 19.00 -7.92 -45.22
C SER A 6 20.18 -7.63 -44.28
N ASN A 7 21.40 -7.98 -44.68
CA ASN A 7 22.60 -7.78 -43.86
C ASN A 7 22.82 -6.30 -43.50
N ASP A 8 22.43 -5.39 -44.39
CA ASP A 8 22.51 -3.95 -44.16
C ASP A 8 21.46 -3.48 -43.14
N ALA A 9 20.25 -4.05 -43.18
CA ALA A 9 19.19 -3.77 -42.20
C ALA A 9 19.57 -4.27 -40.79
N ARG A 10 20.24 -5.43 -40.69
CA ARG A 10 20.76 -5.95 -39.42
C ARG A 10 21.86 -5.07 -38.84
N ASN A 11 22.77 -4.56 -39.68
CA ASN A 11 23.85 -3.68 -39.26
C ASN A 11 23.28 -2.33 -38.76
N LEU A 12 22.28 -1.79 -39.45
CA LEU A 12 21.58 -0.59 -39.01
C LEU A 12 20.87 -0.81 -37.67
N TYR A 13 20.14 -1.92 -37.53
CA TYR A 13 19.47 -2.28 -36.27
C TYR A 13 20.46 -2.48 -35.10
N ALA A 14 21.60 -3.12 -35.36
CA ALA A 14 22.66 -3.32 -34.37
C ALA A 14 23.22 -1.97 -33.88
N LYS A 15 23.50 -1.04 -34.79
CA LYS A 15 23.96 0.32 -34.43
C LYS A 15 22.90 1.12 -33.68
N MET A 16 21.62 0.99 -34.03
CA MET A 16 20.55 1.65 -33.27
C MET A 16 20.43 1.11 -31.84
N ARG A 17 20.78 -0.17 -31.62
CA ARG A 17 20.75 -0.82 -30.30
C ARG A 17 21.91 -0.42 -29.39
N GLU A 18 23.03 0.07 -29.93
CA GLU A 18 24.14 0.58 -29.12
C GLU A 18 23.73 1.82 -28.30
N PHE A 19 22.68 2.51 -28.73
CA PHE A 19 22.08 3.63 -28.00
C PHE A 19 20.94 3.17 -27.08
N PRO A 20 20.67 3.88 -25.97
CA PRO A 20 19.57 3.53 -25.06
C PRO A 20 18.22 3.50 -25.79
N SER A 21 17.33 2.59 -25.40
CA SER A 21 16.02 2.36 -26.02
C SER A 21 15.08 3.56 -26.03
N SER A 22 15.38 4.60 -25.24
CA SER A 22 14.65 5.87 -25.21
C SER A 22 15.13 6.90 -26.23
N LYS A 23 16.25 6.66 -26.93
CA LYS A 23 16.75 7.59 -27.96
C LYS A 23 15.86 7.52 -29.20
N LEU A 24 15.31 8.66 -29.57
CA LEU A 24 14.53 8.85 -30.78
C LEU A 24 15.47 9.30 -31.90
N PHE A 25 15.59 8.51 -32.96
CA PHE A 25 16.46 8.83 -34.09
C PHE A 25 15.71 9.67 -35.12
N GLY A 26 16.29 10.82 -35.49
CA GLY A 26 15.83 11.63 -36.62
C GLY A 26 16.31 11.05 -37.96
N GLN A 27 15.77 11.54 -39.09
CA GLN A 27 16.16 11.06 -40.42
C GLN A 27 17.67 11.19 -40.69
N GLU A 28 18.30 12.28 -40.25
CA GLU A 28 19.73 12.56 -40.45
C GLU A 28 20.65 11.63 -39.64
N GLU A 29 20.26 11.27 -38.42
CA GLU A 29 21.05 10.37 -37.56
C GLU A 29 21.07 8.94 -38.13
N ILE A 30 19.97 8.51 -38.74
CA ILE A 30 19.87 7.18 -39.33
C ILE A 30 20.60 7.11 -40.67
N GLU A 31 20.57 8.19 -41.46
CA GLU A 31 21.38 8.32 -42.67
C GLU A 31 22.87 8.16 -42.34
N THR A 32 23.32 8.83 -41.26
CA THR A 32 24.69 8.70 -40.74
C THR A 32 24.98 7.28 -40.23
N ALA A 33 24.03 6.64 -39.58
CA ALA A 33 24.20 5.29 -39.02
C ALA A 33 24.26 4.18 -40.09
N SER A 34 23.50 4.30 -41.19
CA SER A 34 23.46 3.28 -42.25
C SER A 34 24.69 3.33 -43.17
N GLY A 35 25.31 4.50 -43.34
CA GLY A 35 26.46 4.69 -44.24
C GLY A 35 26.13 4.53 -45.73
N VAL A 36 24.84 4.58 -46.10
CA VAL A 36 24.37 4.40 -47.48
C VAL A 36 24.11 5.75 -48.15
N ASN A 37 24.85 6.07 -49.22
CA ASN A 37 24.78 7.36 -49.94
C ASN A 37 23.52 7.58 -50.81
N LYS A 38 22.62 6.59 -50.90
CA LYS A 38 21.39 6.67 -51.73
C LYS A 38 20.15 6.65 -50.85
N LYS A 39 19.42 7.77 -50.86
CA LYS A 39 18.13 7.96 -50.16
C LYS A 39 17.08 6.89 -50.49
N SER A 40 17.07 6.36 -51.72
CA SER A 40 16.12 5.30 -52.12
C SER A 40 16.36 3.99 -51.37
N VAL A 41 17.62 3.52 -51.34
CA VAL A 41 18.01 2.26 -50.69
C VAL A 41 17.80 2.34 -49.18
N TYR A 42 18.03 3.51 -48.59
CA TYR A 42 17.75 3.75 -47.18
C TYR A 42 16.26 3.63 -46.84
N MET A 43 15.37 4.22 -47.65
CA MET A 43 13.93 4.13 -47.42
C MET A 43 13.42 2.69 -47.58
N ASP A 44 13.98 1.92 -48.52
CA ASP A 44 13.65 0.51 -48.70
C ASP A 44 14.08 -0.33 -47.48
N LEU A 45 15.29 -0.10 -46.94
CA LEU A 45 15.77 -0.76 -45.72
C LEU A 45 14.95 -0.38 -44.48
N LEU A 46 14.56 0.89 -44.38
CA LEU A 46 13.73 1.37 -43.29
C LEU A 46 12.31 0.80 -43.37
N GLN A 47 11.77 0.66 -44.58
CA GLN A 47 10.50 -0.02 -44.81
C GLN A 47 10.58 -1.50 -44.44
N GLU A 48 11.66 -2.22 -44.83
CA GLU A 48 11.89 -3.61 -44.42
C GLU A 48 11.91 -3.76 -42.89
N LEU A 49 12.57 -2.83 -42.18
CA LEU A 49 12.62 -2.82 -40.71
C LEU A 49 11.26 -2.48 -40.07
N ILE A 50 10.43 -1.65 -40.71
CA ILE A 50 9.07 -1.34 -40.27
C ILE A 50 8.13 -2.52 -40.51
N ASP A 51 8.25 -3.19 -41.66
CA ASP A 51 7.43 -4.34 -42.03
C ASP A 51 7.66 -5.50 -41.05
N HIS A 52 8.92 -5.71 -40.65
CA HIS A 52 9.28 -6.67 -39.61
C HIS A 52 9.14 -6.14 -38.16
N LYS A 53 8.61 -4.93 -37.97
CA LYS A 53 8.31 -4.31 -36.66
C LYS A 53 9.51 -4.11 -35.73
N PHE A 54 10.73 -4.02 -36.28
CA PHE A 54 11.94 -3.70 -35.51
C PHE A 54 12.06 -2.21 -35.17
N ILE A 55 11.33 -1.36 -35.90
CA ILE A 55 11.32 0.09 -35.68
C ILE A 55 9.88 0.56 -35.44
N LYS A 56 9.69 1.32 -34.37
CA LYS A 56 8.45 2.05 -34.07
C LYS A 56 8.59 3.48 -34.60
N VAL A 57 7.63 3.91 -35.41
CA VAL A 57 7.57 5.28 -35.91
C VAL A 57 6.79 6.14 -34.91
N SER A 58 7.42 7.21 -34.43
CA SER A 58 6.81 8.19 -33.54
C SER A 58 6.88 9.57 -34.20
N ARG A 59 5.79 10.34 -34.15
CA ARG A 59 5.78 11.71 -34.68
C ARG A 59 5.99 12.68 -33.53
N THR A 60 7.09 13.42 -33.54
CA THR A 60 7.35 14.50 -32.58
C THR A 60 7.41 15.81 -33.36
N GLY A 61 6.30 16.56 -33.35
CA GLY A 61 6.18 17.79 -34.16
C GLY A 61 6.04 17.48 -35.66
N ASP A 62 6.89 18.12 -36.47
CA ASP A 62 6.90 17.98 -37.93
C ASP A 62 7.85 16.89 -38.45
N GLU A 63 8.65 16.29 -37.57
CA GLU A 63 9.63 15.27 -37.93
C GLU A 63 9.20 13.86 -37.49
N LEU A 64 9.40 12.89 -38.39
CA LEU A 64 9.25 11.47 -38.09
C LEU A 64 10.50 10.99 -37.35
N LYS A 65 10.30 10.48 -36.14
CA LYS A 65 11.36 9.90 -35.31
C LYS A 65 11.17 8.40 -35.18
N PHE A 66 12.27 7.68 -35.24
CA PHE A 66 12.27 6.23 -35.23
C PHE A 66 12.87 5.73 -33.93
N GLN A 67 12.23 4.73 -33.33
CA GLN A 67 12.69 4.08 -32.11
C GLN A 67 12.97 2.60 -32.40
N ALA A 68 14.15 2.12 -32.04
CA ALA A 68 14.47 0.70 -32.13
C ALA A 68 13.72 -0.07 -31.03
N VAL A 69 12.98 -1.09 -31.46
CA VAL A 69 12.23 -2.01 -30.60
C VAL A 69 13.10 -3.23 -30.31
N ALA A 70 13.05 -3.78 -29.10
CA ALA A 70 13.82 -4.97 -28.77
C ALA A 70 13.39 -6.18 -29.63
N GLU A 71 14.32 -7.06 -30.00
CA GLU A 71 14.02 -8.24 -30.85
C GLU A 71 12.90 -9.11 -30.23
N GLU A 72 12.81 -9.16 -28.91
CA GLU A 72 11.72 -9.87 -28.22
C GLU A 72 10.36 -9.19 -28.41
N GLU A 73 10.30 -7.86 -28.37
CA GLU A 73 9.08 -7.10 -28.60
C GLU A 73 8.68 -7.13 -30.08
N ALA A 74 9.66 -7.04 -30.99
CA ALA A 74 9.42 -7.17 -32.43
C ALA A 74 8.84 -8.55 -32.78
N LYS A 75 9.37 -9.63 -32.18
CA LYS A 75 8.81 -10.99 -32.34
C LYS A 75 7.40 -11.11 -31.79
N LYS A 76 7.13 -10.54 -30.61
CA LYS A 76 5.79 -10.53 -30.01
C LYS A 76 4.79 -9.83 -30.94
N VAL A 77 5.13 -8.63 -31.42
CA VAL A 77 4.26 -7.84 -32.30
C VAL A 77 4.11 -8.51 -33.68
N SER A 78 5.15 -9.16 -34.22
CA SER A 78 5.05 -9.88 -35.50
C SER A 78 4.14 -11.10 -35.46
N SER A 79 3.92 -11.69 -34.27
CA SER A 79 3.02 -12.82 -34.08
C SER A 79 1.55 -12.40 -33.94
N MET A 80 1.29 -11.11 -33.77
CA MET A 80 -0.04 -10.55 -33.53
C MET A 80 -0.73 -10.16 -34.84
N THR A 81 -2.05 -10.20 -34.82
CA THR A 81 -2.88 -9.59 -35.86
C THR A 81 -2.80 -8.06 -35.76
N ASP A 82 -3.00 -7.32 -36.85
CA ASP A 82 -2.97 -5.84 -36.85
C ASP A 82 -3.90 -5.22 -35.78
N ASP A 83 -5.10 -5.78 -35.59
CA ASP A 83 -6.05 -5.35 -34.54
C ASP A 83 -5.50 -5.60 -33.12
N GLU A 84 -4.81 -6.72 -32.92
CA GLU A 84 -4.20 -7.09 -31.64
C GLU A 84 -3.01 -6.19 -31.32
N ALA A 85 -2.17 -5.89 -32.32
CA ALA A 85 -1.04 -4.96 -32.19
C ALA A 85 -1.53 -3.55 -31.84
N MET A 86 -2.63 -3.10 -32.45
CA MET A 86 -3.26 -1.82 -32.10
C MET A 86 -3.74 -1.79 -30.65
N ILE A 87 -4.47 -2.80 -30.19
CA ILE A 87 -4.95 -2.89 -28.80
C ILE A 87 -3.78 -2.96 -27.82
N TYR A 88 -2.76 -3.77 -28.13
CA TYR A 88 -1.56 -3.91 -27.31
C TYR A 88 -0.85 -2.56 -27.14
N SER A 89 -0.71 -1.76 -28.20
CA SER A 89 -0.09 -0.42 -28.13
C SER A 89 -0.85 0.53 -27.19
N TYR A 90 -2.18 0.46 -27.14
CA TYR A 90 -2.97 1.27 -26.21
C TYR A 90 -2.83 0.82 -24.76
N ILE A 91 -2.67 -0.49 -24.52
CA ILE A 91 -2.41 -1.05 -23.19
C ILE A 91 -1.00 -0.68 -22.73
N GLU A 92 0.00 -0.77 -23.61
CA GLU A 92 1.38 -0.35 -23.33
C GLU A 92 1.44 1.13 -22.93
N ASN A 93 0.77 2.01 -23.68
CA ASN A 93 0.69 3.43 -23.37
C ASN A 93 -0.05 3.75 -22.06
N SER A 94 -0.86 2.82 -21.52
CA SER A 94 -1.59 3.01 -20.25
C SER A 94 -0.74 2.74 -19.01
N GLY A 95 0.41 2.09 -19.16
CA GLY A 95 1.35 1.86 -18.06
C GLY A 95 0.72 1.19 -16.83
N ARG A 96 1.03 1.72 -15.65
CA ARG A 96 0.74 1.08 -14.34
C ARG A 96 -0.73 1.17 -13.91
N GLU A 97 -1.50 2.10 -14.46
CA GLU A 97 -2.93 2.24 -14.17
C GLU A 97 -3.78 1.24 -14.96
N GLY A 98 -3.24 0.76 -16.09
CA GLY A 98 -3.94 -0.06 -17.05
C GLY A 98 -5.05 0.69 -17.78
N ILE A 99 -5.80 -0.03 -18.62
CA ILE A 99 -6.89 0.55 -19.42
C ILE A 99 -8.19 -0.24 -19.28
N TRP A 100 -9.29 0.50 -19.15
CA TRP A 100 -10.63 -0.09 -19.07
C TRP A 100 -11.12 -0.56 -20.44
N THR A 101 -11.82 -1.70 -20.46
CA THR A 101 -12.36 -2.32 -21.68
C THR A 101 -13.24 -1.38 -22.51
N LYS A 102 -14.07 -0.53 -21.88
CA LYS A 102 -14.90 0.44 -22.63
C LYS A 102 -14.04 1.55 -23.26
N THR A 103 -12.97 1.96 -22.59
CA THR A 103 -12.01 2.95 -23.11
C THR A 103 -11.25 2.39 -24.31
N ILE A 104 -10.85 1.11 -24.28
CA ILE A 104 -10.25 0.44 -25.45
C ILE A 104 -11.22 0.49 -26.63
N LYS A 105 -12.49 0.11 -26.44
CA LYS A 105 -13.52 0.14 -27.50
C LYS A 105 -13.70 1.55 -28.09
N ALA A 106 -13.73 2.58 -27.24
CA ALA A 106 -13.88 3.96 -27.67
C ALA A 106 -12.66 4.47 -28.46
N LYS A 107 -11.45 4.00 -28.15
CA LYS A 107 -10.22 4.38 -28.85
C LYS A 107 -10.02 3.63 -30.17
N THR A 108 -10.36 2.35 -30.22
CA THR A 108 -10.15 1.52 -31.41
C THR A 108 -11.27 1.62 -32.43
N ASN A 109 -12.47 2.09 -32.06
CA ASN A 109 -13.67 2.09 -32.90
C ASN A 109 -14.02 0.71 -33.50
N LEU A 110 -13.52 -0.37 -32.88
CA LEU A 110 -13.77 -1.75 -33.30
C LEU A 110 -15.08 -2.29 -32.71
N HIS A 111 -15.67 -3.28 -33.39
CA HIS A 111 -16.83 -3.97 -32.88
C HIS A 111 -16.48 -4.72 -31.57
N GLN A 112 -17.42 -4.73 -30.61
CA GLN A 112 -17.17 -5.27 -29.26
C GLN A 112 -16.71 -6.73 -29.26
N HIS A 113 -17.26 -7.55 -30.15
CA HIS A 113 -16.87 -8.95 -30.29
C HIS A 113 -15.40 -9.13 -30.73
N ILE A 114 -14.90 -8.25 -31.61
CA ILE A 114 -13.52 -8.28 -32.10
C ILE A 114 -12.57 -7.92 -30.95
N VAL A 115 -12.85 -6.83 -30.22
CA VAL A 115 -12.06 -6.40 -29.06
C VAL A 115 -11.98 -7.50 -28.01
N GLN A 116 -13.10 -8.18 -27.70
CA GLN A 116 -13.11 -9.29 -26.76
C GLN A 116 -12.30 -10.50 -27.24
N LYS A 117 -12.34 -10.82 -28.54
CA LYS A 117 -11.53 -11.90 -29.13
C LYS A 117 -10.04 -11.59 -29.03
N CYS A 118 -9.62 -10.37 -29.41
CA CYS A 118 -8.24 -9.92 -29.32
C CYS A 118 -7.72 -9.90 -27.87
N LEU A 119 -8.51 -9.39 -26.92
CA LEU A 119 -8.13 -9.39 -25.51
C LEU A 119 -7.94 -10.82 -24.96
N LYS A 120 -8.81 -11.77 -25.31
CA LYS A 120 -8.65 -13.17 -24.92
C LYS A 120 -7.39 -13.81 -25.53
N SER A 121 -7.11 -13.51 -26.80
CA SER A 121 -5.90 -13.97 -27.48
C SER A 121 -4.62 -13.45 -26.80
N LEU A 122 -4.58 -12.14 -26.50
CA LEU A 122 -3.48 -11.49 -25.80
C LEU A 122 -3.31 -12.00 -24.35
N GLU A 123 -4.41 -12.31 -23.66
CA GLU A 123 -4.42 -12.89 -22.30
C GLU A 123 -3.92 -14.34 -22.32
N ASN A 124 -4.34 -15.15 -23.30
CA ASN A 124 -3.87 -16.53 -23.48
C ASN A 124 -2.36 -16.60 -23.74
N ASN A 125 -1.83 -15.66 -24.54
CA ASN A 125 -0.40 -15.55 -24.83
C ASN A 125 0.41 -14.93 -23.68
N ARG A 126 -0.24 -14.58 -22.54
CA ARG A 126 0.37 -13.94 -21.36
C ARG A 126 1.07 -12.60 -21.66
N TYR A 127 0.62 -11.86 -22.67
CA TYR A 127 1.11 -10.52 -22.94
C TYR A 127 0.45 -9.48 -22.05
N ILE A 128 -0.83 -9.70 -21.74
CA ILE A 128 -1.63 -8.85 -20.86
C ILE A 128 -2.18 -9.68 -19.70
N LYS A 129 -2.49 -9.00 -18.59
CA LYS A 129 -3.24 -9.56 -17.47
C LYS A 129 -4.46 -8.70 -17.18
N SER A 130 -5.52 -9.33 -16.69
CA SER A 130 -6.70 -8.63 -16.22
C SER A 130 -6.60 -8.35 -14.72
N ILE A 131 -6.97 -7.14 -14.30
CA ILE A 131 -6.95 -6.69 -12.92
C ILE A 131 -8.31 -6.06 -12.58
N LYS A 132 -8.73 -6.25 -11.33
CA LYS A 132 -9.87 -5.56 -10.74
C LYS A 132 -9.36 -4.33 -10.01
N SER A 133 -10.02 -3.19 -10.20
CA SER A 133 -9.71 -1.98 -9.43
C SER A 133 -10.48 -2.00 -8.13
N VAL A 134 -9.81 -1.65 -7.02
CA VAL A 134 -10.47 -1.46 -5.72
C VAL A 134 -11.48 -0.31 -5.77
N LYS A 135 -11.13 0.84 -6.37
CA LYS A 135 -12.02 2.01 -6.51
C LYS A 135 -13.26 1.70 -7.35
N HIS A 136 -13.12 0.82 -8.34
CA HIS A 136 -14.18 0.50 -9.30
C HIS A 136 -14.24 -1.00 -9.61
N PRO A 137 -14.81 -1.82 -8.71
CA PRO A 137 -14.77 -3.29 -8.81
C PRO A 137 -15.48 -3.85 -10.06
N THR A 138 -16.45 -3.10 -10.60
CA THR A 138 -17.19 -3.50 -11.81
C THR A 138 -16.41 -3.29 -13.11
N ARG A 139 -15.27 -2.58 -13.07
CA ARG A 139 -14.48 -2.26 -14.27
C ARG A 139 -13.40 -3.32 -14.48
N LYS A 140 -13.47 -4.04 -15.61
CA LYS A 140 -12.38 -4.93 -16.06
C LYS A 140 -11.26 -4.10 -16.73
N ILE A 141 -10.13 -3.99 -16.04
CA ILE A 141 -8.93 -3.27 -16.47
C ILE A 141 -7.91 -4.29 -16.99
N TYR A 142 -7.21 -3.95 -18.06
CA TYR A 142 -6.09 -4.74 -18.57
C TYR A 142 -4.80 -3.94 -18.47
N MET A 143 -3.71 -4.64 -18.16
CA MET A 143 -2.36 -4.08 -18.15
C MET A 143 -1.35 -5.09 -18.68
N LEU A 144 -0.13 -4.64 -18.96
CA LEU A 144 0.96 -5.52 -19.37
C LEU A 144 1.32 -6.53 -18.27
N TYR A 145 1.70 -7.74 -18.67
CA TYR A 145 1.97 -8.83 -17.74
C TYR A 145 3.15 -8.54 -16.80
N ASN A 146 4.23 -7.97 -17.36
CA ASN A 146 5.48 -7.65 -16.67
C ASN A 146 5.38 -6.44 -15.72
N LEU A 147 4.31 -5.66 -15.79
CA LEU A 147 4.20 -4.43 -15.04
C LEU A 147 3.38 -4.64 -13.75
N GLN A 148 3.80 -4.02 -12.65
CA GLN A 148 3.05 -4.06 -11.39
C GLN A 148 2.02 -2.92 -11.35
N PRO A 149 0.77 -3.17 -10.95
CA PRO A 149 -0.25 -2.13 -10.85
C PRO A 149 0.14 -1.08 -9.82
N SER A 150 -0.38 0.15 -9.99
CA SER A 150 -0.19 1.21 -9.02
C SER A 150 -0.99 0.98 -7.73
N ILE A 151 -0.59 1.68 -6.66
CA ILE A 151 -1.28 1.70 -5.35
C ILE A 151 -2.74 2.16 -5.53
N ASP A 152 -3.01 3.10 -6.45
CA ASP A 152 -4.37 3.56 -6.74
C ASP A 152 -5.31 2.48 -7.28
N VAL A 153 -4.77 1.49 -7.99
CA VAL A 153 -5.54 0.39 -8.56
C VAL A 153 -5.69 -0.76 -7.55
N THR A 154 -4.62 -1.05 -6.81
CA THR A 154 -4.53 -2.15 -5.84
C THR A 154 -5.09 -1.81 -4.45
N GLY A 155 -5.20 -0.53 -4.10
CA GLY A 155 -5.63 -0.10 -2.77
C GLY A 155 -4.53 -0.12 -1.70
N GLY A 156 -3.27 -0.41 -2.07
CA GLY A 156 -2.16 -0.51 -1.13
C GLY A 156 -2.08 -1.88 -0.43
N PRO A 157 -1.30 -2.00 0.65
CA PRO A 157 -1.03 -3.28 1.34
C PRO A 157 -2.24 -3.82 2.12
N TRP A 158 -3.31 -3.05 2.23
CA TRP A 158 -4.52 -3.37 3.00
C TRP A 158 -5.50 -4.29 2.27
N PHE A 159 -5.23 -4.62 1.01
CA PHE A 159 -6.12 -5.39 0.16
C PHE A 159 -5.49 -6.71 -0.28
N THR A 160 -6.21 -7.80 -0.03
CA THR A 160 -5.89 -9.14 -0.53
C THR A 160 -6.97 -9.51 -1.54
N ASP A 161 -6.59 -9.86 -2.78
CA ASP A 161 -7.51 -10.31 -3.84
C ASP A 161 -8.72 -9.39 -4.13
N SER A 162 -8.55 -8.07 -3.95
CA SER A 162 -9.58 -7.00 -4.13
C SER A 162 -10.56 -6.86 -2.96
N GLU A 163 -10.32 -7.52 -1.83
CA GLU A 163 -11.07 -7.37 -0.59
C GLU A 163 -10.16 -6.73 0.48
N LEU A 164 -10.76 -5.92 1.35
CA LEU A 164 -10.04 -5.27 2.43
C LEU A 164 -9.82 -6.29 3.55
N ASP A 165 -8.57 -6.50 3.91
CA ASP A 165 -8.17 -7.49 4.91
C ASP A 165 -8.28 -6.88 6.31
N THR A 166 -9.49 -6.89 6.88
CA THR A 166 -9.76 -6.29 8.19
C THR A 166 -9.00 -7.01 9.30
N GLU A 167 -8.89 -8.34 9.24
CA GLU A 167 -8.18 -9.13 10.24
C GLU A 167 -6.69 -8.76 10.26
N PHE A 168 -6.07 -8.62 9.09
CA PHE A 168 -4.69 -8.15 8.99
C PHE A 168 -4.51 -6.74 9.58
N ILE A 169 -5.40 -5.81 9.24
CA ILE A 169 -5.35 -4.44 9.80
C ILE A 169 -5.49 -4.47 11.32
N ASP A 170 -6.49 -5.17 11.86
CA ASP A 170 -6.76 -5.24 13.30
C ASP A 170 -5.57 -5.83 14.07
N THR A 171 -4.94 -6.88 13.51
CA THR A 171 -3.75 -7.48 14.12
C THR A 171 -2.57 -6.51 14.14
N LEU A 172 -2.36 -5.73 13.07
CA LEU A 172 -1.31 -4.72 13.01
C LEU A 172 -1.58 -3.54 13.95
N VAL A 173 -2.82 -3.07 14.01
CA VAL A 173 -3.26 -2.03 14.95
C VAL A 173 -2.96 -2.46 16.39
N GLU A 174 -3.29 -3.70 16.75
CA GLU A 174 -3.02 -4.26 18.07
C GLU A 174 -1.50 -4.36 18.35
N VAL A 175 -0.70 -4.78 17.37
CA VAL A 175 0.76 -4.86 17.51
C VAL A 175 1.38 -3.48 17.69
N CYS A 176 0.94 -2.49 16.90
CA CYS A 176 1.38 -1.09 17.03
C CYS A 176 1.05 -0.56 18.42
N TRP A 177 -0.19 -0.76 18.87
CA TRP A 177 -0.64 -0.36 20.19
C TRP A 177 0.19 -0.99 21.30
N ARG A 178 0.39 -2.31 21.26
CA ARG A 178 1.18 -3.05 22.26
C ARG A 178 2.62 -2.57 22.34
N PHE A 179 3.24 -2.24 21.20
CA PHE A 179 4.59 -1.68 21.16
C PHE A 179 4.65 -0.29 21.79
N ILE A 180 3.68 0.58 21.50
CA ILE A 180 3.58 1.92 22.08
C ILE A 180 3.40 1.81 23.61
N VAL A 181 2.50 0.96 24.08
CA VAL A 181 2.26 0.72 25.52
C VAL A 181 3.54 0.25 26.22
N ALA A 182 4.21 -0.78 25.67
CA ALA A 182 5.42 -1.36 26.27
C ALA A 182 6.57 -0.35 26.45
N LYS A 183 6.65 0.67 25.57
CA LYS A 183 7.66 1.73 25.67
C LYS A 183 7.23 2.94 26.49
N THR A 184 5.93 3.23 26.55
CA THR A 184 5.42 4.46 27.18
C THR A 184 5.09 4.29 28.65
N ILE A 185 4.78 3.06 29.07
CA ILE A 185 4.29 2.76 30.41
C ILE A 185 5.08 1.59 30.99
N TYR A 186 5.48 1.76 32.24
CA TYR A 186 6.13 0.71 33.01
C TYR A 186 5.07 -0.25 33.57
N ILE A 187 5.03 -1.46 33.04
CA ILE A 187 4.27 -2.57 33.62
C ILE A 187 5.32 -3.50 34.26
N GLN A 188 5.25 -3.70 35.58
CA GLN A 188 6.15 -4.65 36.25
C GLN A 188 5.90 -6.03 35.68
N ASN A 189 6.96 -6.65 35.16
CA ASN A 189 6.90 -8.04 34.76
C ASN A 189 7.17 -8.88 36.02
N PRO A 190 6.23 -9.73 36.46
CA PRO A 190 6.41 -10.50 37.70
C PRO A 190 7.58 -11.49 37.64
N GLU A 191 8.13 -11.75 36.45
CA GLU A 191 9.22 -12.71 36.20
C GLU A 191 10.62 -12.05 36.05
N SER A 192 10.74 -10.72 36.01
CA SER A 192 12.05 -10.06 35.92
C SER A 192 12.67 -9.87 37.31
N GLU A 193 13.80 -10.53 37.59
CA GLU A 193 14.54 -10.43 38.86
C GLU A 193 15.22 -9.07 39.10
N ASP A 194 15.19 -8.16 38.11
CA ASP A 194 15.71 -6.80 38.22
C ASP A 194 14.72 -5.90 38.97
N TYR A 195 14.70 -6.05 40.29
CA TYR A 195 13.92 -5.23 41.21
C TYR A 195 14.57 -3.84 41.32
N ASP A 196 14.21 -2.91 40.42
CA ASP A 196 14.65 -1.52 40.52
C ASP A 196 13.85 -0.84 41.64
N SER A 197 14.29 -1.02 42.90
CA SER A 197 13.63 -0.56 44.13
C SER A 197 13.39 0.95 44.22
N SER A 198 13.82 1.73 43.24
CA SER A 198 13.59 3.18 43.17
C SER A 198 12.37 3.60 42.35
N SER A 199 11.69 2.69 41.66
CA SER A 199 10.52 3.04 40.86
C SER A 199 9.28 3.15 41.74
N ASN A 200 8.67 4.33 41.82
CA ASN A 200 7.47 4.54 42.61
C ASN A 200 6.32 3.68 42.02
N PRO A 201 5.66 2.81 42.81
CA PRO A 201 4.57 1.96 42.31
C PRO A 201 3.35 2.75 41.82
N LEU A 202 3.23 4.03 42.22
CA LEU A 202 2.24 4.99 41.74
C LEU A 202 2.73 5.84 40.56
N GLN A 203 4.03 5.79 40.21
CA GLN A 203 4.52 6.32 38.93
C GLN A 203 4.09 5.37 37.83
N THR A 204 2.83 5.49 37.45
CA THR A 204 2.29 4.89 36.24
C THR A 204 2.74 5.71 35.02
N SER A 205 3.08 6.99 35.20
CA SER A 205 3.40 7.91 34.11
C SER A 205 4.90 8.22 33.96
N HIS A 206 5.40 7.84 32.79
CA HIS A 206 6.52 8.40 32.02
C HIS A 206 7.89 8.42 32.70
N HIS A 207 8.82 7.60 32.17
CA HIS A 207 10.24 7.88 32.33
C HIS A 207 10.50 9.34 31.90
N ASN A 208 11.11 10.17 32.76
CA ASN A 208 11.47 11.56 32.44
C ASN A 208 12.30 11.71 31.13
N HIS A 209 12.82 10.60 30.58
CA HIS A 209 13.68 10.53 29.41
C HIS A 209 12.95 10.17 28.10
N HIS A 210 11.69 9.69 28.12
CA HIS A 210 11.00 9.25 26.90
C HIS A 210 9.62 9.91 26.76
N ARG A 211 9.48 10.84 25.80
CA ARG A 211 8.23 11.58 25.54
C ARG A 211 7.16 10.75 24.83
N GLY A 212 7.53 9.59 24.29
CA GLY A 212 6.68 8.69 23.53
C GLY A 212 7.50 7.96 22.46
N VAL A 213 6.83 7.19 21.63
CA VAL A 213 7.43 6.42 20.53
C VAL A 213 7.33 7.21 19.25
N ASP A 214 8.46 7.36 18.55
CA ASP A 214 8.50 8.01 17.24
C ASP A 214 8.02 7.07 16.13
N LEU A 215 7.45 7.64 15.08
CA LEU A 215 6.86 6.89 13.97
C LEU A 215 7.89 5.99 13.27
N ASP A 216 9.12 6.49 13.06
CA ASP A 216 10.20 5.70 12.46
C ASP A 216 10.54 4.46 13.30
N GLN A 217 10.48 4.56 14.63
CA GLN A 217 10.72 3.41 15.50
C GLN A 217 9.62 2.35 15.39
N ILE A 218 8.38 2.77 15.11
CA ILE A 218 7.26 1.85 14.88
C ILE A 218 7.47 1.14 13.54
N VAL A 219 7.88 1.87 12.50
CA VAL A 219 8.20 1.31 11.18
C VAL A 219 9.29 0.26 11.27
N ASP A 220 10.41 0.59 11.91
CA ASP A 220 11.53 -0.33 12.12
C ASP A 220 11.10 -1.56 12.92
N TYR A 221 10.28 -1.37 13.96
CA TYR A 221 9.78 -2.47 14.76
C TYR A 221 8.90 -3.43 13.96
N ILE A 222 7.93 -2.92 13.19
CA ILE A 222 7.04 -3.77 12.40
C ILE A 222 7.82 -4.53 11.33
N ASN A 223 8.72 -3.85 10.62
CA ASN A 223 9.54 -4.48 9.59
C ASN A 223 10.53 -5.50 10.18
N SER A 224 11.08 -5.25 11.38
CA SER A 224 11.96 -6.22 12.07
C SER A 224 11.22 -7.44 12.63
N SER A 225 9.93 -7.29 12.94
CA SER A 225 9.13 -8.35 13.56
C SER A 225 8.70 -9.45 12.58
N ASN A 226 8.94 -9.30 11.27
CA ASN A 226 8.52 -10.24 10.20
C ASN A 226 7.04 -10.66 10.27
N ILE A 227 6.18 -9.78 10.81
CA ILE A 227 4.74 -10.04 10.94
C ILE A 227 4.05 -9.88 9.58
N THR A 228 4.56 -8.96 8.74
CA THR A 228 4.01 -8.66 7.42
C THR A 228 4.84 -9.29 6.32
N SER A 229 4.17 -9.81 5.29
CA SER A 229 4.81 -10.27 4.05
C SER A 229 5.18 -9.12 3.10
N VAL A 230 4.62 -7.92 3.36
CA VAL A 230 4.80 -6.70 2.58
C VAL A 230 5.50 -5.65 3.45
N GLU A 231 6.47 -4.97 2.86
CA GLU A 231 7.14 -3.82 3.48
C GLU A 231 6.13 -2.66 3.59
N LEU A 232 5.88 -2.20 4.82
CA LEU A 232 4.97 -1.10 5.09
C LEU A 232 5.73 0.22 5.09
N GLY A 233 5.17 1.23 4.42
CA GLY A 233 5.72 2.57 4.40
C GLY A 233 5.35 3.38 5.66
N ILE A 234 6.05 4.50 5.84
CA ILE A 234 5.79 5.50 6.89
C ILE A 234 4.33 5.97 6.86
N ASN A 235 3.79 6.24 5.66
CA ASN A 235 2.41 6.71 5.48
C ASN A 235 1.37 5.65 5.86
N ASP A 236 1.68 4.38 5.60
CA ASP A 236 0.79 3.26 5.93
C ASP A 236 0.66 3.13 7.45
N ILE A 237 1.79 3.19 8.16
CA ILE A 237 1.84 3.11 9.63
C ILE A 237 1.24 4.37 10.27
N ARG A 238 1.44 5.56 9.69
CA ARG A 238 0.76 6.78 10.13
C ARG A 238 -0.76 6.59 10.13
N SER A 239 -1.29 6.05 9.05
CA SER A 239 -2.73 5.80 8.91
C SER A 239 -3.24 4.84 10.00
N LEU A 240 -2.46 3.81 10.36
CA LEU A 240 -2.79 2.93 11.48
C LEU A 240 -2.76 3.64 12.84
N CYS A 241 -1.78 4.51 13.06
CA CYS A 241 -1.72 5.35 14.27
C CYS A 241 -2.91 6.31 14.35
N ASP A 242 -3.34 6.91 13.24
CA ASP A 242 -4.51 7.79 13.22
C ASP A 242 -5.79 7.03 13.62
N VAL A 243 -5.96 5.77 13.18
CA VAL A 243 -7.06 4.90 13.66
C VAL A 243 -7.00 4.72 15.17
N LEU A 244 -5.82 4.44 15.74
CA LEU A 244 -5.65 4.32 17.19
C LEU A 244 -5.93 5.64 17.94
N ILE A 245 -5.68 6.79 17.31
CA ILE A 245 -6.01 8.11 17.87
C ILE A 245 -7.53 8.31 17.88
N TYR A 246 -8.22 7.96 16.79
CA TYR A 246 -9.68 8.06 16.71
C TYR A 246 -10.39 7.12 17.68
N ASP A 247 -9.80 5.96 17.96
CA ASP A 247 -10.26 5.03 18.99
C ASP A 247 -9.91 5.48 20.43
N ASP A 248 -9.29 6.66 20.61
CA ASP A 248 -8.82 7.20 21.88
C ASP A 248 -7.84 6.27 22.63
N ARG A 249 -7.15 5.39 21.89
CA ARG A 249 -6.21 4.42 22.45
C ARG A 249 -4.80 4.99 22.62
N ILE A 250 -4.44 5.93 21.74
CA ILE A 250 -3.15 6.62 21.77
C ILE A 250 -3.36 8.13 21.59
N GLU A 251 -2.42 8.92 22.10
CA GLU A 251 -2.34 10.37 21.96
C GLU A 251 -1.03 10.77 21.26
N GLU A 252 -1.09 11.80 20.43
CA GLU A 252 0.10 12.43 19.85
C GLU A 252 0.60 13.57 20.76
N VAL A 253 1.82 13.44 21.28
CA VAL A 253 2.41 14.35 22.30
C VAL A 253 3.22 15.49 21.65
N GLY A 254 3.48 15.39 20.35
CA GLY A 254 4.16 16.42 19.58
C GLY A 254 4.39 16.00 18.14
N GLY A 255 4.01 16.89 17.22
CA GLY A 255 4.14 16.72 15.77
C GLY A 255 3.57 17.94 15.06
N ASN A 256 4.39 18.94 14.74
CA ASN A 256 3.98 20.09 13.91
C ASN A 256 4.22 19.84 12.40
N GLN A 257 4.53 18.59 12.00
CA GLN A 257 4.85 18.24 10.61
C GLN A 257 4.09 16.97 10.21
N GLU A 258 3.59 16.95 8.98
CA GLU A 258 2.66 15.94 8.43
C GLU A 258 3.19 14.48 8.53
N ASN A 259 4.50 14.28 8.71
CA ASN A 259 5.14 12.95 8.75
C ASN A 259 5.98 12.68 10.01
N SER A 260 5.86 13.49 11.07
CA SER A 260 6.56 13.23 12.34
C SER A 260 5.54 13.23 13.48
N GLY A 261 5.44 12.12 14.21
CA GLY A 261 4.53 12.00 15.34
C GLY A 261 5.15 11.19 16.47
N ILE A 262 5.15 11.78 17.67
CA ILE A 262 5.49 11.08 18.89
C ILE A 262 4.19 10.62 19.55
N PHE A 263 4.01 9.31 19.64
CA PHE A 263 2.79 8.70 20.16
C PHE A 263 2.98 8.16 21.59
N ARG A 264 1.95 8.30 22.42
CA ARG A 264 1.85 7.66 23.73
C ARG A 264 0.52 6.93 23.89
N ALA A 265 0.47 5.89 24.69
CA ALA A 265 -0.80 5.23 25.01
C ALA A 265 -1.64 6.06 26.00
N THR A 266 -2.95 6.03 25.86
CA THR A 266 -3.88 6.63 26.84
C THR A 266 -4.08 5.69 28.02
N TRP A 267 -4.45 6.27 29.16
CA TRP A 267 -4.80 5.48 30.36
C TRP A 267 -6.04 4.62 30.15
N GLN A 268 -7.02 5.14 29.42
CA GLN A 268 -8.27 4.45 29.13
C GLN A 268 -8.03 3.16 28.36
N SER A 269 -7.17 3.20 27.34
CA SER A 269 -6.87 2.04 26.51
C SER A 269 -6.37 0.81 27.27
N ILE A 270 -5.72 1.04 28.41
CA ILE A 270 -5.11 0.01 29.25
C ILE A 270 -6.15 -0.60 30.17
N ILE A 271 -7.01 0.26 30.73
CA ILE A 271 -8.17 -0.13 31.53
C ILE A 271 -9.08 -1.02 30.68
N ASP A 272 -9.32 -0.64 29.42
CA ASP A 272 -10.21 -1.37 28.51
C ASP A 272 -9.72 -2.78 28.18
N LYS A 273 -8.40 -3.00 28.18
CA LYS A 273 -7.79 -4.32 27.97
C LYS A 273 -7.73 -5.17 29.24
N GLY A 274 -8.29 -4.69 30.35
CA GLY A 274 -8.32 -5.37 31.64
C GLY A 274 -6.98 -5.34 32.39
N ASN A 275 -5.94 -4.72 31.83
CA ASN A 275 -4.64 -4.60 32.44
C ASN A 275 -4.60 -3.37 33.34
N THR A 276 -5.42 -3.31 34.39
CA THR A 276 -5.25 -2.21 35.34
C THR A 276 -3.85 -2.35 35.96
N VAL A 277 -3.03 -1.30 35.85
CA VAL A 277 -1.73 -1.22 36.54
C VAL A 277 -1.89 -1.53 38.03
N PHE A 278 -3.05 -1.20 38.58
CA PHE A 278 -3.48 -1.57 39.93
C PHE A 278 -3.63 -3.06 40.20
N GLN A 279 -4.07 -3.90 39.25
CA GLN A 279 -4.13 -5.35 39.46
C GLN A 279 -2.74 -5.99 39.43
N ASN A 280 -1.90 -5.57 38.48
CA ASN A 280 -0.57 -6.17 38.31
C ASN A 280 0.44 -5.64 39.34
N ASN A 281 0.35 -4.37 39.73
CA ASN A 281 1.20 -3.76 40.77
C ASN A 281 0.52 -3.75 42.15
N TYR A 282 -0.62 -4.45 42.32
CA TYR A 282 -1.47 -4.39 43.52
C TYR A 282 -0.68 -4.64 44.80
N GLN A 283 0.19 -5.66 44.77
CA GLN A 283 0.94 -6.11 45.93
C GLN A 283 1.89 -5.01 46.42
N THR A 284 2.65 -4.39 45.51
CA THR A 284 3.57 -3.28 45.80
C THR A 284 2.84 -2.01 46.24
N ILE A 285 1.68 -1.72 45.63
CA ILE A 285 0.85 -0.54 46.00
C ILE A 285 0.26 -0.72 47.41
N SER A 286 -0.14 -1.94 47.78
CA SER A 286 -0.69 -2.25 49.11
C SER A 286 0.32 -2.10 50.25
N GLU A 287 1.62 -2.27 49.94
CA GLU A 287 2.71 -2.10 50.89
C GLU A 287 3.16 -0.63 51.00
N ALA A 288 2.94 0.17 49.96
CA ALA A 288 3.38 1.56 49.86
C ALA A 288 2.34 2.61 50.27
N VAL A 289 1.04 2.25 50.30
CA VAL A 289 -0.07 3.19 50.46
C VAL A 289 -0.95 2.80 51.65
N ASP A 290 -1.42 3.81 52.41
CA ASP A 290 -2.37 3.61 53.50
C ASP A 290 -3.68 2.98 53.02
N LYS A 291 -4.27 2.09 53.84
CA LYS A 291 -5.50 1.35 53.52
C LYS A 291 -6.66 2.24 53.08
N GLU A 292 -6.80 3.40 53.70
CA GLU A 292 -7.87 4.37 53.40
C GLU A 292 -7.73 4.98 51.99
N CYS A 293 -6.48 5.20 51.54
CA CYS A 293 -6.20 5.66 50.18
C CYS A 293 -6.39 4.52 49.16
N LEU A 294 -6.10 3.28 49.55
CA LEU A 294 -6.32 2.10 48.71
C LEU A 294 -7.82 1.86 48.46
N ASP A 295 -8.64 1.98 49.49
CA ASP A 295 -10.10 1.89 49.39
C ASP A 295 -10.67 3.02 48.50
N TYR A 296 -10.15 4.25 48.62
CA TYR A 296 -10.52 5.38 47.76
C TYR A 296 -10.15 5.14 46.28
N LEU A 297 -8.99 4.53 46.01
CA LEU A 297 -8.57 4.23 44.64
C LEU A 297 -9.45 3.14 44.02
N GLN A 298 -9.85 2.13 44.80
CA GLN A 298 -10.77 1.09 44.33
C GLN A 298 -12.18 1.64 44.08
N SER A 299 -12.71 2.50 44.96
CA SER A 299 -14.06 3.03 44.81
C SER A 299 -14.21 3.98 43.62
N ASN A 300 -13.13 4.67 43.22
CA ASN A 300 -13.16 5.65 42.12
C ASN A 300 -12.69 5.09 40.76
N GLN A 301 -12.22 3.83 40.71
CA GLN A 301 -11.85 3.18 39.45
C GLN A 301 -13.05 2.92 38.52
N SER A 302 -14.25 2.78 39.09
CA SER A 302 -15.48 2.43 38.36
C SER A 302 -15.97 3.52 37.41
N ASN A 303 -15.76 4.80 37.74
CA ASN A 303 -16.26 5.93 36.96
C ASN A 303 -15.65 6.03 35.55
N PHE A 304 -14.52 5.37 35.30
CA PHE A 304 -13.82 5.36 34.00
C PHE A 304 -13.74 3.96 33.38
N SER A 305 -14.42 2.96 33.93
CA SER A 305 -14.35 1.58 33.44
C SER A 305 -15.71 1.06 32.99
N ILE A 306 -15.92 1.01 31.67
CA ILE A 306 -17.15 0.46 31.07
C ILE A 306 -17.36 -1.04 31.39
N PHE A 307 -16.30 -1.78 31.73
CA PHE A 307 -16.33 -3.22 31.98
C PHE A 307 -16.63 -3.61 33.43
N GLN A 308 -16.73 -2.64 34.35
CA GLN A 308 -17.02 -2.89 35.77
C GLN A 308 -18.52 -2.90 36.06
N TYR A 309 -19.35 -2.36 35.16
CA TYR A 309 -20.80 -2.42 35.23
C TYR A 309 -21.26 -3.84 34.92
N LYS A 310 -21.80 -4.52 35.93
CA LYS A 310 -22.38 -5.86 35.80
C LYS A 310 -23.89 -5.74 35.90
N SER A 311 -24.63 -6.39 35.03
CA SER A 311 -26.06 -6.58 35.24
C SER A 311 -26.24 -7.50 36.46
N THR A 312 -26.69 -6.93 37.58
CA THR A 312 -27.17 -7.72 38.71
C THR A 312 -28.46 -8.41 38.30
N ILE A 313 -28.66 -9.63 38.79
CA ILE A 313 -29.95 -10.32 38.71
C ILE A 313 -30.98 -9.43 39.44
N GLN A 314 -32.15 -9.24 38.82
CA GLN A 314 -33.23 -8.25 39.04
C GLN A 314 -33.56 -7.74 40.46
N ASP A 315 -33.08 -8.35 41.53
CA ASP A 315 -33.50 -8.06 42.91
C ASP A 315 -32.62 -7.02 43.65
N LEU A 316 -31.49 -6.60 43.06
CA LEU A 316 -30.57 -5.60 43.62
C LEU A 316 -30.04 -4.66 42.52
N GLN A 317 -30.91 -3.83 41.95
CA GLN A 317 -30.51 -2.74 41.05
C GLN A 317 -30.70 -1.39 41.73
N ASP A 318 -29.63 -0.59 41.78
CA ASP A 318 -29.71 0.82 42.18
C ASP A 318 -30.54 1.59 41.14
N SER A 319 -31.49 2.41 41.59
CA SER A 319 -32.41 3.14 40.71
C SER A 319 -31.72 4.15 39.78
N GLU A 320 -30.49 4.54 40.10
CA GLU A 320 -29.68 5.48 39.32
C GLU A 320 -29.15 4.86 38.00
N ASP A 321 -29.00 3.54 37.92
CA ASP A 321 -28.55 2.82 36.71
C ASP A 321 -29.67 2.60 35.68
N LEU A 322 -30.94 2.85 36.06
CA LEU A 322 -32.14 2.60 35.26
C LEU A 322 -32.82 3.89 34.77
N VAL A 323 -32.07 4.99 34.63
CA VAL A 323 -32.61 6.20 33.99
C VAL A 323 -32.75 5.93 32.48
N TYR A 324 -33.87 5.30 32.11
CA TYR A 324 -34.34 5.29 30.73
C TYR A 324 -34.52 6.74 30.28
N LEU A 325 -33.82 7.13 29.22
CA LEU A 325 -33.97 8.42 28.53
C LEU A 325 -35.44 8.74 28.20
N ASP A 326 -36.27 7.71 28.05
CA ASP A 326 -37.72 7.82 27.81
C ASP A 326 -38.54 8.31 29.02
N SER A 327 -38.00 8.25 30.24
CA SER A 327 -38.69 8.81 31.42
C SER A 327 -38.76 10.34 31.38
N TRP A 328 -37.80 10.98 30.70
CA TRP A 328 -37.72 12.44 30.55
C TRP A 328 -38.62 13.01 29.44
N MET A 329 -39.13 12.17 28.53
CA MET A 329 -40.02 12.60 27.45
C MET A 329 -41.51 12.49 27.79
N ASN A 330 -41.86 11.94 28.97
CA ASN A 330 -43.25 11.70 29.39
C ASN A 330 -43.68 12.47 30.65
N GLU A 331 -42.99 13.56 31.01
CA GLU A 331 -43.52 14.54 31.99
C GLU A 331 -44.30 15.69 31.32
#